data_AF-A0A7J3DJ70-F1
#
_entry.id   AF-A0A7J3DJ70-F1
#
_cell.length_a   1.000
_cell.length_b   1.000
_cell.length_c   1.000
_cell.angle_alpha   90.00
_cell.angle_beta   90.00
_cell.angle_gamma   90.00
#
_symmetry.space_group_name_H-M   'P 1'
#
loop_
_entity.id
_entity.type
_entity.pdbx_description
1 polymer ?
#
loop_
_entity_poly.entity_id
_entity_poly.type
_entity_poly.pdbx_seq_one_letter_code
_entity_poly.pdbx_strand_id
1 'polypeptide(L)'
;MAEYAYGAKNYQKAKEEYEYAKKVYEGILAGYGKKSYTDPLVMYFEGCISLCEANMLHVTDSTSYAKKKYLYEEVKLYFEGVRGDERYSESATKMYKECEKGLEGLEKTVWGKREKADRLYVEAVLGSEEPETALEKLKEAMDLYGSARQEYKKMKNKEKEGEMQKLVNTTLEEIEKTLLELIFLANNAQRNGEYEKTIEYYKKVIDVYSELAKKTSINEKKQDYIEKVRMYKRYLEEAKANKEKFDGANEKMEYGNSLINEGKYFEAIKVLEEAKKMFEELGVGAKNKAEECDDLILLAREKNIEGMYKRMVGQTGMTLEQYLAKEGINRKEWKNIAGRIGEEGIEENGAINEEYLKGILGDYYKEKGIGPNKKE
;
A
#
# COMPACT_ATOMS: atom_id res chain seq x y z
N MET A 1 34.55 -15.31 42.16
CA MET A 1 35.81 -15.51 41.42
C MET A 1 35.57 -15.54 39.91
N ALA A 2 34.65 -16.37 39.43
CA ALA A 2 34.27 -16.43 38.01
C ALA A 2 33.92 -15.06 37.39
N GLU A 3 33.01 -14.29 38.00
CA GLU A 3 32.63 -12.95 37.51
C GLU A 3 33.80 -11.96 37.44
N TYR A 4 34.74 -12.05 38.39
CA TYR A 4 35.95 -11.22 38.37
C TYR A 4 36.87 -11.59 37.21
N ALA A 5 37.10 -12.89 36.99
CA ALA A 5 37.88 -13.38 35.85
C ALA A 5 37.22 -12.99 34.51
N TYR A 6 35.89 -13.06 34.45
CA TYR A 6 35.10 -12.64 33.29
C TYR A 6 35.26 -11.14 33.02
N GLY A 7 35.12 -10.29 34.04
CA GLY A 7 35.32 -8.84 33.94
C GLY A 7 36.74 -8.45 33.52
N ALA A 8 37.74 -9.25 33.89
CA ALA A 8 39.12 -9.12 33.44
C ALA A 8 39.38 -9.68 32.02
N LYS A 9 38.33 -10.13 31.31
CA LYS A 9 38.39 -10.77 29.99
C LYS A 9 39.25 -12.04 29.94
N ASN A 10 39.47 -12.70 31.08
CA ASN A 10 40.10 -14.02 31.13
C ASN A 10 39.00 -15.08 31.04
N TYR A 11 38.43 -15.23 29.84
CA TYR A 11 37.27 -16.09 29.61
C TYR A 11 37.55 -17.57 29.88
N GLN A 12 38.78 -18.05 29.67
CA GLN A 12 39.17 -19.41 30.00
C GLN A 12 39.10 -19.66 31.50
N LYS A 13 39.72 -18.80 32.30
CA LYS A 13 39.65 -18.90 33.76
C LYS A 13 38.22 -18.72 34.27
N ALA A 14 37.46 -17.77 33.71
CA ALA A 14 36.07 -17.56 34.08
C ALA A 14 35.23 -18.84 33.85
N LYS A 15 35.42 -19.49 32.70
CA LYS A 15 34.78 -20.75 32.35
C LYS A 15 35.10 -21.86 33.38
N GLU A 16 36.38 -22.08 33.68
CA GLU A 16 36.83 -23.08 34.66
C GLU A 16 36.20 -22.86 36.05
N GLU A 17 36.10 -21.60 36.47
CA GLU A 17 35.49 -21.22 37.75
C GLU A 17 33.97 -21.43 37.76
N TYR A 18 33.28 -21.16 36.65
CA TYR A 18 31.84 -21.44 36.51
C TYR A 18 31.56 -22.95 36.45
N GLU A 19 32.37 -23.73 35.73
CA GLU A 19 32.26 -25.20 35.70
C GLU A 19 32.44 -25.81 37.10
N TYR A 20 33.43 -25.32 37.85
CA TYR A 20 33.65 -25.72 39.24
C TYR A 20 32.43 -25.38 40.11
N ALA A 21 31.93 -24.15 40.05
CA ALA A 21 30.76 -23.71 40.82
C ALA A 21 29.51 -24.54 40.50
N LYS A 22 29.25 -24.79 39.21
CA LYS A 22 28.17 -25.66 38.74
C LYS A 22 28.27 -27.05 39.32
N LYS A 23 29.43 -27.70 39.20
CA LYS A 23 29.65 -29.07 39.69
C LYS A 23 29.43 -29.19 41.21
N VAL A 24 29.90 -28.21 41.99
CA VAL A 24 29.66 -28.17 43.44
C VAL A 24 28.16 -28.07 43.73
N TYR A 25 27.45 -27.16 43.04
CA TYR A 25 26.03 -26.95 43.26
C TYR A 25 25.15 -28.13 42.83
N GLU A 26 25.47 -28.78 41.70
CA GLU A 26 24.79 -30.00 41.27
C GLU A 26 24.95 -31.14 42.30
N GLY A 27 26.13 -31.28 42.92
CA GLY A 27 26.35 -32.23 44.01
C GLY A 27 25.46 -31.93 45.23
N ILE A 28 25.26 -30.65 45.56
CA ILE A 28 24.33 -30.23 46.62
C ILE A 28 22.89 -30.60 46.24
N LEU A 29 22.43 -30.27 45.03
CA LEU A 29 21.08 -30.61 44.56
C LEU A 29 20.80 -32.11 44.58
N ALA A 30 21.78 -32.92 44.17
CA ALA A 30 21.69 -34.38 44.20
C ALA A 30 21.52 -34.91 45.63
N GLY A 31 22.22 -34.33 46.61
CA GLY A 31 22.04 -34.65 48.02
C GLY A 31 20.63 -34.37 48.55
N TYR A 32 19.91 -33.43 47.92
CA TYR A 32 18.50 -33.12 48.21
C TYR A 32 17.50 -33.85 47.30
N GLY A 33 17.94 -34.76 46.43
CA GLY A 33 17.08 -35.46 45.48
C GLY A 33 16.44 -34.56 44.41
N LYS A 34 17.02 -33.38 44.16
CA LYS A 34 16.54 -32.43 43.14
C LYS A 34 17.22 -32.67 41.79
N LYS A 35 16.47 -32.43 40.71
CA LYS A 35 16.98 -32.49 39.33
C LYS A 35 17.68 -31.17 38.98
N SER A 36 18.90 -31.24 38.44
CA SER A 36 19.72 -30.05 38.16
C SER A 36 19.25 -29.26 36.93
N TYR A 37 18.74 -29.92 35.89
CA TYR A 37 18.49 -29.29 34.58
C TYR A 37 17.35 -28.26 34.55
N THR A 38 16.54 -28.15 35.60
CA THR A 38 15.49 -27.13 35.74
C THR A 38 15.81 -26.08 36.79
N ASP A 39 16.96 -26.18 37.47
CA ASP A 39 17.29 -25.25 38.53
C ASP A 39 17.84 -23.93 37.94
N PRO A 40 17.27 -22.76 38.31
CA PRO A 40 17.70 -21.48 37.75
C PRO A 40 19.19 -21.18 37.92
N LEU A 41 19.81 -21.63 39.03
CA LEU A 41 21.25 -21.38 39.24
C LEU A 41 22.11 -22.28 38.34
N VAL A 42 21.69 -23.52 38.07
CA VAL A 42 22.38 -24.38 37.09
C VAL A 42 22.27 -23.77 35.70
N MET A 43 21.09 -23.31 35.30
CA MET A 43 20.88 -22.61 34.02
C MET A 43 21.74 -21.34 33.93
N TYR A 44 21.83 -20.57 35.01
CA TYR A 44 22.70 -19.39 35.07
C TYR A 44 24.18 -19.75 34.82
N PHE A 45 24.67 -20.82 35.46
CA PHE A 45 26.05 -21.28 35.24
C PHE A 45 26.27 -21.78 33.81
N GLU A 46 25.35 -22.56 33.24
CA GLU A 46 25.42 -22.99 31.83
C GLU A 46 25.49 -21.79 30.88
N GLY A 47 24.61 -20.79 31.07
CA GLY A 47 24.65 -19.55 30.30
C GLY A 47 25.98 -18.82 30.42
N CYS A 48 26.57 -18.76 31.61
CA CYS A 48 27.88 -18.13 31.80
C CYS A 48 29.03 -18.92 31.13
N ILE A 49 28.97 -20.26 31.17
CA ILE A 49 29.96 -21.14 30.53
C ILE A 49 29.90 -20.98 29.01
N SER A 50 28.73 -21.14 28.39
CA SER A 50 28.54 -20.97 26.94
C SER A 50 28.91 -19.56 26.48
N LEU A 51 28.67 -18.53 27.29
CA LEU A 51 29.08 -17.15 26.99
C LEU A 51 30.61 -16.97 26.99
N CYS A 52 31.31 -17.62 27.93
CA CYS A 52 32.78 -17.64 27.92
C CYS A 52 33.30 -18.34 26.66
N GLU A 53 32.71 -19.48 26.27
CA GLU A 53 33.07 -20.19 25.05
C GLU A 53 32.86 -19.35 23.79
N ALA A 54 31.72 -18.65 23.70
CA ALA A 54 31.43 -17.75 22.59
C ALA A 54 32.48 -16.64 22.49
N ASN A 55 32.85 -16.04 23.62
CA ASN A 55 33.83 -14.95 23.66
C ASN A 55 35.26 -15.40 23.34
N MET A 56 35.63 -16.65 23.63
CA MET A 56 36.92 -17.23 23.23
C MET A 56 36.98 -17.62 21.75
N LEU A 57 35.83 -17.87 21.12
CA LEU A 57 35.79 -18.33 19.74
C LEU A 57 36.08 -17.16 18.76
N HIS A 58 37.13 -17.33 17.96
CA HIS A 58 37.44 -16.42 16.86
C HIS A 58 36.69 -16.84 15.60
N VAL A 59 36.06 -15.88 14.92
CA VAL A 59 35.33 -16.14 13.67
C VAL A 59 36.30 -16.02 12.50
N THR A 60 36.66 -17.16 11.90
CA THR A 60 37.59 -17.24 10.77
C THR A 60 36.91 -17.75 9.50
N ASP A 61 35.76 -18.41 9.63
CA ASP A 61 35.00 -19.05 8.56
C ASP A 61 33.52 -19.15 8.95
N SER A 62 32.69 -19.71 8.04
CA SER A 62 31.26 -19.87 8.27
C SER A 62 30.95 -20.86 9.40
N THR A 63 31.82 -21.83 9.66
CA THR A 63 31.62 -22.86 10.69
C THR A 63 31.82 -22.28 12.07
N SER A 64 32.92 -21.54 12.27
CA SER A 64 33.20 -20.79 13.49
C SER A 64 32.19 -19.67 13.74
N TYR A 65 31.69 -19.01 12.68
CA TYR A 65 30.56 -18.09 12.78
C TYR A 65 29.31 -18.78 13.33
N ALA A 66 28.87 -19.88 12.69
CA ALA A 66 27.67 -20.60 13.09
C ALA A 66 27.76 -21.13 14.52
N LYS A 67 28.92 -21.68 14.90
CA LYS A 67 29.17 -22.13 16.28
C LYS A 67 29.11 -20.98 17.28
N LYS A 68 29.71 -19.82 16.96
CA LYS A 68 29.69 -18.66 17.86
C LYS A 68 28.27 -18.10 18.02
N LYS A 69 27.53 -18.03 16.92
CA LYS A 69 26.12 -17.60 16.93
C LYS A 69 25.25 -18.55 17.76
N TYR A 70 25.37 -19.86 17.54
CA TYR A 70 24.67 -20.88 18.30
C TYR A 70 24.90 -20.73 19.81
N LEU A 71 26.16 -20.56 20.22
CA LEU A 71 26.49 -20.34 21.63
C LEU A 71 25.81 -19.08 22.18
N TYR A 72 25.81 -17.95 21.46
CA TYR A 72 25.08 -16.77 21.92
C TYR A 72 23.55 -17.01 21.97
N GLU A 73 22.95 -17.67 20.99
CA GLU A 73 21.51 -17.98 21.00
C GLU A 73 21.14 -18.92 22.17
N GLU A 74 21.98 -19.91 22.46
CA GLU A 74 21.84 -20.81 23.61
C GLU A 74 21.92 -20.04 24.93
N VAL A 75 22.89 -19.13 25.05
CA VAL A 75 23.08 -18.25 26.22
C VAL A 75 21.84 -17.39 26.48
N LYS A 76 21.19 -16.86 25.43
CA LYS A 76 19.94 -16.09 25.56
C LYS A 76 18.85 -16.94 26.20
N LEU A 77 18.66 -18.17 25.74
CA LEU A 77 17.65 -19.08 26.27
C LEU A 77 17.89 -19.39 27.76
N TYR A 78 19.14 -19.65 28.14
CA TYR A 78 19.49 -19.86 29.55
C TYR A 78 19.14 -18.65 30.42
N PHE A 79 19.52 -17.43 30.00
CA PHE A 79 19.23 -16.24 30.81
C PHE A 79 17.76 -15.81 30.79
N GLU A 80 17.01 -16.11 29.73
CA GLU A 80 15.55 -15.95 29.70
C GLU A 80 14.86 -16.85 30.72
N GLY A 81 15.32 -18.11 30.84
CA GLY A 81 14.81 -19.06 31.85
C GLY A 81 15.05 -18.62 33.30
N VAL A 82 16.08 -17.80 33.54
CA VAL A 82 16.47 -17.33 34.88
C VAL A 82 15.89 -15.94 35.20
N ARG A 83 15.36 -15.21 34.20
CA ARG A 83 14.91 -13.82 34.34
C ARG A 83 13.80 -13.60 35.39
N GLY A 84 13.06 -14.64 35.76
CA GLY A 84 12.04 -14.60 36.82
C GLY A 84 12.54 -14.84 38.25
N ASP A 85 13.82 -15.22 38.44
CA ASP A 85 14.40 -15.42 39.77
C ASP A 85 15.07 -14.13 40.25
N GLU A 86 14.50 -13.50 41.29
CA GLU A 86 14.99 -12.24 41.85
C GLU A 86 16.47 -12.29 42.23
N ARG A 87 16.97 -13.47 42.65
CA ARG A 87 18.34 -13.66 43.13
C ARG A 87 19.41 -13.50 42.05
N TYR A 88 19.05 -13.75 40.79
CA TYR A 88 19.99 -13.76 39.66
C TYR A 88 19.60 -12.79 38.55
N SER A 89 18.45 -12.13 38.70
CA SER A 89 17.87 -11.25 37.67
C SER A 89 18.84 -10.17 37.18
N GLU A 90 19.59 -9.50 38.07
CA GLU A 90 20.49 -8.42 37.67
C GLU A 90 21.71 -8.93 36.90
N SER A 91 22.43 -9.92 37.43
CA SER A 91 23.59 -10.50 36.75
C SER A 91 23.20 -11.20 35.44
N ALA A 92 22.09 -11.96 35.43
CA ALA A 92 21.57 -12.59 34.22
C ALA A 92 21.18 -11.54 33.17
N THR A 93 20.55 -10.44 33.57
CA THR A 93 20.22 -9.32 32.66
C THR A 93 21.47 -8.69 32.08
N LYS A 94 22.53 -8.51 32.87
CA LYS A 94 23.81 -7.97 32.39
C LYS A 94 24.44 -8.89 31.35
N MET A 95 24.51 -10.20 31.63
CA MET A 95 25.09 -11.19 30.71
C MET A 95 24.24 -11.37 29.44
N TYR A 96 22.90 -11.30 29.56
CA TYR A 96 21.99 -11.28 28.42
C TYR A 96 22.28 -10.10 27.48
N LYS A 97 22.43 -8.89 28.03
CA LYS A 97 22.79 -7.70 27.22
C LYS A 97 24.16 -7.83 26.57
N GLU A 98 25.12 -8.49 27.22
CA GLU A 98 26.42 -8.76 26.61
C GLU A 98 26.31 -9.75 25.44
N CYS A 99 25.45 -10.76 25.58
CA CYS A 99 25.11 -11.68 24.51
C CYS A 99 24.45 -10.97 23.31
N GLU A 100 23.50 -10.07 23.55
CA GLU A 100 22.88 -9.27 22.48
C GLU A 100 23.92 -8.45 21.72
N LYS A 101 24.84 -7.78 22.44
CA LYS A 101 25.96 -7.07 21.81
C LYS A 101 26.87 -7.99 21.00
N GLY A 102 27.07 -9.22 21.48
CA GLY A 102 27.81 -10.26 20.77
C GLY A 102 27.16 -10.62 19.43
N LEU A 103 25.84 -10.85 19.43
CA LEU A 103 25.05 -11.12 18.22
C LEU A 103 25.05 -9.92 17.26
N GLU A 104 24.83 -8.70 17.76
CA GLU A 104 24.95 -7.47 16.95
C GLU A 104 26.34 -7.31 16.33
N GLY A 105 27.39 -7.72 17.05
CA GLY A 105 28.76 -7.76 16.55
C GLY A 105 28.93 -8.78 15.42
N LEU A 106 28.31 -9.96 15.54
CA LEU A 106 28.32 -11.00 14.52
C LEU A 106 27.60 -10.58 13.24
N GLU A 107 26.47 -9.87 13.34
CA GLU A 107 25.72 -9.37 12.18
C GLU A 107 26.56 -8.41 11.31
N LYS A 108 27.55 -7.74 11.88
CA LYS A 108 28.46 -6.83 11.16
C LYS A 108 29.57 -7.56 10.39
N THR A 109 29.78 -8.86 10.65
CA THR A 109 30.77 -9.67 9.92
C THR A 109 30.29 -10.03 8.51
N VAL A 110 31.21 -10.46 7.63
CA VAL A 110 30.86 -10.92 6.28
C VAL A 110 29.80 -12.03 6.28
N TRP A 111 29.85 -12.95 7.26
CA TRP A 111 28.90 -14.05 7.40
C TRP A 111 27.55 -13.58 7.94
N GLY A 112 27.55 -12.68 8.93
CA GLY A 112 26.32 -12.08 9.45
C GLY A 112 25.58 -11.25 8.41
N LYS A 113 26.30 -10.46 7.60
CA LYS A 113 25.71 -9.73 6.47
C LYS A 113 25.08 -10.67 5.45
N ARG A 114 25.77 -11.75 5.08
CA ARG A 114 25.25 -12.77 4.17
C ARG A 114 23.99 -13.42 4.73
N GLU A 115 24.02 -13.89 5.97
CA GLU A 115 22.88 -14.55 6.60
C GLU A 115 21.67 -13.62 6.72
N LYS A 116 21.89 -12.35 7.11
CA LYS A 116 20.82 -11.35 7.15
C LYS A 116 20.23 -11.10 5.76
N ALA A 117 21.08 -11.02 4.72
CA ALA A 117 20.62 -10.88 3.35
C ALA A 117 19.82 -12.09 2.87
N ASP A 118 20.26 -13.32 3.18
CA ASP A 118 19.55 -14.56 2.84
C ASP A 118 18.15 -14.57 3.47
N ARG A 119 18.02 -14.18 4.74
CA ARG A 119 16.73 -14.06 5.43
C ARG A 119 15.83 -13.00 4.78
N LEU A 120 16.34 -11.79 4.55
CA LEU A 120 15.57 -10.70 3.92
C LEU A 120 15.09 -11.09 2.52
N TYR A 121 15.96 -11.75 1.74
CA TYR A 121 15.61 -12.25 0.41
C TYR A 121 14.48 -13.29 0.49
N VAL A 122 14.58 -14.26 1.40
CA VAL A 122 13.54 -15.28 1.59
C VAL A 122 12.22 -14.66 2.03
N GLU A 123 12.25 -13.73 2.99
CA GLU A 123 11.06 -13.01 3.44
C GLU A 123 10.40 -12.23 2.31
N ALA A 124 11.18 -11.57 1.45
CA ALA A 124 10.64 -10.80 0.34
C ALA A 124 10.06 -11.67 -0.80
N VAL A 125 10.70 -12.81 -1.09
CA VAL A 125 10.32 -13.67 -2.23
C VAL A 125 9.24 -14.69 -1.87
N LEU A 126 9.29 -15.24 -0.65
CA LEU A 126 8.35 -16.27 -0.18
C LEU A 126 7.31 -15.74 0.80
N GLY A 127 7.53 -14.57 1.40
CA GLY A 127 6.54 -13.91 2.22
C GLY A 127 5.39 -13.40 1.36
N SER A 128 4.16 -13.42 1.91
CA SER A 128 2.99 -12.81 1.28
C SER A 128 2.99 -11.29 1.47
N GLU A 129 4.13 -10.65 1.25
CA GLU A 129 4.32 -9.23 1.53
C GLU A 129 3.76 -8.37 0.40
N GLU A 130 3.33 -7.16 0.76
CA GLU A 130 3.01 -6.17 -0.26
C GLU A 130 4.28 -5.85 -1.07
N PRO A 131 4.16 -5.62 -2.40
CA PRO A 131 5.32 -5.42 -3.28
C PRO A 131 6.30 -4.35 -2.80
N GLU A 132 5.81 -3.34 -2.09
CA GLU A 132 6.61 -2.24 -1.53
C GLU A 132 7.52 -2.72 -0.41
N THR A 133 6.99 -3.52 0.52
CA THR A 133 7.76 -4.09 1.63
C THR A 133 8.79 -5.09 1.10
N ALA A 134 8.38 -5.94 0.15
CA ALA A 134 9.27 -6.86 -0.53
C ALA A 134 10.42 -6.11 -1.22
N LEU A 135 10.13 -4.99 -1.89
CA LEU A 135 11.12 -4.17 -2.58
C LEU A 135 12.16 -3.57 -1.63
N GLU A 136 11.74 -3.07 -0.46
CA GLU A 136 12.66 -2.54 0.55
C GLU A 136 13.61 -3.63 1.07
N LYS A 137 13.08 -4.81 1.38
CA LYS A 137 13.88 -5.95 1.84
C LYS A 137 14.85 -6.44 0.78
N LEU A 138 14.42 -6.54 -0.48
CA LEU A 138 15.30 -6.92 -1.59
C LEU A 138 16.43 -5.90 -1.81
N LYS A 139 16.15 -4.60 -1.67
CA LYS A 139 17.18 -3.55 -1.73
C LYS A 139 18.20 -3.70 -0.61
N GLU A 140 17.75 -3.92 0.63
CA GLU A 140 18.63 -4.15 1.77
C GLU A 140 19.46 -5.43 1.58
N ALA A 141 18.84 -6.53 1.14
CA ALA A 141 19.54 -7.78 0.84
C ALA A 141 20.63 -7.59 -0.23
N MET A 142 20.31 -6.88 -1.32
CA MET A 142 21.25 -6.56 -2.40
C MET A 142 22.45 -5.76 -1.88
N ASP A 143 22.23 -4.75 -1.03
CA ASP A 143 23.29 -3.93 -0.44
C ASP A 143 24.16 -4.74 0.53
N LEU A 144 23.57 -5.63 1.33
CA LEU A 144 24.29 -6.54 2.23
C LEU A 144 25.15 -7.55 1.46
N TYR A 145 24.62 -8.18 0.40
CA TYR A 145 25.42 -9.04 -0.49
C TYR A 145 26.54 -8.26 -1.18
N GLY A 146 26.26 -7.03 -1.61
CA GLY A 146 27.26 -6.11 -2.17
C GLY A 146 28.39 -5.81 -1.19
N SER A 147 28.06 -5.52 0.07
CA SER A 147 29.05 -5.32 1.14
C SER A 147 29.85 -6.59 1.41
N ALA A 148 29.20 -7.75 1.52
CA ALA A 148 29.86 -9.02 1.76
C ALA A 148 30.83 -9.37 0.62
N ARG A 149 30.44 -9.12 -0.63
CA ARG A 149 31.30 -9.27 -1.81
C ARG A 149 32.57 -8.44 -1.70
N GLN A 150 32.48 -7.17 -1.29
CA GLN A 150 33.66 -6.31 -1.14
C GLN A 150 34.61 -6.81 -0.04
N GLU A 151 34.08 -7.39 1.04
CA GLU A 151 34.90 -8.01 2.09
C GLU A 151 35.61 -9.27 1.61
N TYR A 152 34.91 -10.19 0.93
CA TYR A 152 35.56 -11.36 0.33
C TYR A 152 36.63 -10.99 -0.71
N LYS A 153 36.40 -9.91 -1.46
CA LYS A 153 37.40 -9.34 -2.38
C LYS A 153 38.66 -8.89 -1.63
N LYS A 154 38.52 -8.21 -0.49
CA LYS A 154 39.66 -7.80 0.38
C LYS A 154 40.41 -9.01 0.94
N MET A 155 39.68 -10.08 1.28
CA MET A 155 40.25 -11.35 1.73
C MET A 155 40.89 -12.18 0.59
N LYS A 156 40.82 -11.71 -0.67
CA LYS A 156 41.28 -12.43 -1.87
C LYS A 156 40.58 -13.79 -2.09
N ASN A 157 39.38 -13.98 -1.53
CA ASN A 157 38.59 -15.19 -1.72
C ASN A 157 37.71 -15.05 -2.98
N LYS A 158 38.25 -15.48 -4.13
CA LYS A 158 37.59 -15.32 -5.44
C LYS A 158 36.33 -16.14 -5.61
N GLU A 159 36.28 -17.33 -5.04
CA GLU A 159 35.12 -18.20 -5.08
C GLU A 159 33.92 -17.54 -4.36
N LYS A 160 34.12 -17.10 -3.13
CA LYS A 160 33.07 -16.42 -2.35
C LYS A 160 32.71 -15.04 -2.91
N GLU A 161 33.67 -14.29 -3.45
CA GLU A 161 33.38 -13.06 -4.20
C GLU A 161 32.43 -13.33 -5.38
N GLY A 162 32.68 -14.42 -6.12
CA GLY A 162 31.84 -14.86 -7.24
C GLY A 162 30.45 -15.33 -6.81
N GLU A 163 30.33 -16.10 -5.72
CA GLU A 163 29.04 -16.49 -5.13
C GLU A 163 28.20 -15.26 -4.77
N MET A 164 28.79 -14.28 -4.06
CA MET A 164 28.05 -13.08 -3.68
C MET A 164 27.62 -12.26 -4.89
N GLN A 165 28.43 -12.22 -5.97
CA GLN A 165 28.01 -11.54 -7.20
C GLN A 165 26.82 -12.23 -7.86
N LYS A 166 26.76 -13.56 -7.84
CA LYS A 166 25.60 -14.30 -8.35
C LYS A 166 24.34 -13.94 -7.55
N LEU A 167 24.43 -13.93 -6.22
CA LEU A 167 23.32 -13.54 -5.35
C LEU A 167 22.86 -12.09 -5.61
N VAL A 168 23.78 -11.13 -5.75
CA VAL A 168 23.43 -9.75 -6.14
C VAL A 168 22.65 -9.71 -7.45
N ASN A 169 23.07 -10.49 -8.47
CA ASN A 169 22.36 -10.53 -9.74
C ASN A 169 20.98 -11.16 -9.62
N THR A 170 20.86 -12.26 -8.86
CA THR A 170 19.56 -12.91 -8.60
C THR A 170 18.62 -11.98 -7.85
N THR A 171 19.09 -11.29 -6.81
CA THR A 171 18.28 -10.29 -6.08
C THR A 171 17.85 -9.13 -6.99
N LEU A 172 18.71 -8.70 -7.93
CA LEU A 172 18.36 -7.68 -8.91
C LEU A 172 17.24 -8.14 -9.86
N GLU A 173 17.26 -9.40 -10.31
CA GLU A 173 16.19 -9.97 -11.13
C GLU A 173 14.86 -10.00 -10.38
N GLU A 174 14.86 -10.34 -9.09
CA GLU A 174 13.65 -10.28 -8.26
C GLU A 174 13.16 -8.84 -8.05
N ILE A 175 14.06 -7.87 -7.83
CA ILE A 175 13.69 -6.45 -7.79
C ILE A 175 12.99 -6.04 -9.08
N GLU A 176 13.51 -6.43 -10.24
CA GLU A 176 12.90 -6.11 -11.54
C GLU A 176 11.50 -6.72 -11.69
N LYS A 177 11.27 -7.94 -11.19
CA LYS A 177 9.93 -8.56 -11.16
C LYS A 177 8.96 -7.79 -10.25
N THR A 178 9.36 -7.47 -9.02
CA THR A 178 8.55 -6.69 -8.08
C THR A 178 8.22 -5.29 -8.64
N LEU A 179 9.15 -4.67 -9.38
CA LEU A 179 8.86 -3.41 -10.07
C LEU A 179 7.79 -3.57 -11.16
N LEU A 180 7.80 -4.67 -11.92
CA LEU A 180 6.74 -4.96 -12.90
C LEU A 180 5.38 -5.15 -12.23
N GLU A 181 5.33 -5.75 -11.04
CA GLU A 181 4.10 -5.86 -10.25
C GLU A 181 3.59 -4.49 -9.81
N LEU A 182 4.47 -3.61 -9.32
CA LEU A 182 4.09 -2.22 -8.98
C LEU A 182 3.57 -1.45 -10.20
N ILE A 183 4.17 -1.64 -11.37
CA ILE A 183 3.68 -1.04 -12.63
C ILE A 183 2.29 -1.58 -12.98
N PHE A 184 2.06 -2.88 -12.80
CA PHE A 184 0.76 -3.48 -13.01
C PHE A 184 -0.29 -2.89 -12.07
N LEU A 185 0.03 -2.71 -10.78
CA LEU A 185 -0.83 -2.04 -9.81
C LEU A 185 -1.09 -0.58 -10.19
N ALA A 186 -0.09 0.16 -10.64
CA ALA A 186 -0.23 1.54 -11.11
C ALA A 186 -1.23 1.65 -12.27
N ASN A 187 -1.12 0.74 -13.25
CA ASN A 187 -2.00 0.70 -14.41
C ASN A 187 -3.43 0.32 -14.02
N ASN A 188 -3.62 -0.58 -13.07
CA ASN A 188 -4.96 -0.94 -12.58
C ASN A 188 -5.60 0.19 -11.78
N ALA A 189 -4.84 0.83 -10.89
CA ALA A 189 -5.29 2.02 -10.17
C ALA A 189 -5.74 3.11 -11.16
N GLN A 190 -4.98 3.33 -12.23
CA GLN A 190 -5.33 4.33 -13.26
C GLN A 190 -6.63 3.97 -13.98
N ARG A 191 -6.83 2.69 -14.31
CA ARG A 191 -8.08 2.18 -14.91
C ARG A 191 -9.28 2.27 -13.98
N ASN A 192 -9.06 2.40 -12.68
CA ASN A 192 -10.11 2.58 -11.68
C ASN A 192 -10.30 4.05 -11.29
N GLY A 193 -9.55 4.98 -11.90
CA GLY A 193 -9.59 6.40 -11.53
C GLY A 193 -8.88 6.74 -10.21
N GLU A 194 -8.12 5.80 -9.64
CA GLU A 194 -7.35 5.97 -8.40
C GLU A 194 -6.00 6.66 -8.68
N TYR A 195 -6.05 7.87 -9.24
CA TYR A 195 -4.87 8.55 -9.76
C TYR A 195 -3.81 8.87 -8.70
N GLU A 196 -4.19 9.11 -7.44
CA GLU A 196 -3.26 9.28 -6.32
C GLU A 196 -2.36 8.04 -6.15
N LYS A 197 -2.95 6.84 -6.17
CA LYS A 197 -2.20 5.59 -6.04
C LYS A 197 -1.32 5.34 -7.26
N THR A 198 -1.83 5.60 -8.47
CA THR A 198 -1.03 5.53 -9.70
C THR A 198 0.23 6.39 -9.61
N ILE A 199 0.08 7.64 -9.16
CA ILE A 199 1.19 8.58 -8.98
C ILE A 199 2.19 8.05 -7.95
N GLU A 200 1.71 7.52 -6.82
CA GLU A 200 2.55 6.94 -5.78
C GLU A 200 3.38 5.76 -6.31
N TYR A 201 2.75 4.80 -6.97
CA TYR A 201 3.45 3.64 -7.53
C TYR A 201 4.48 4.04 -8.59
N TYR A 202 4.15 4.96 -9.50
CA TYR A 202 5.13 5.41 -10.50
C TYR A 202 6.31 6.15 -9.87
N LYS A 203 6.10 6.94 -8.81
CA LYS A 203 7.22 7.57 -8.06
C LYS A 203 8.16 6.50 -7.49
N LYS A 204 7.61 5.48 -6.82
CA LYS A 204 8.41 4.37 -6.26
C LYS A 204 9.22 3.66 -7.33
N VAL A 205 8.60 3.34 -8.48
CA VAL A 205 9.27 2.72 -9.63
C VAL A 205 10.40 3.60 -10.17
N ILE A 206 10.17 4.91 -10.33
CA ILE A 206 11.17 5.87 -10.77
C ILE A 206 12.35 5.95 -9.80
N ASP A 207 12.07 5.99 -8.50
CA ASP A 207 13.09 6.12 -7.46
C ASP A 207 14.02 4.91 -7.45
N VAL A 208 13.46 3.69 -7.52
CA VAL A 208 14.27 2.46 -7.57
C VAL A 208 15.08 2.36 -8.86
N TYR A 209 14.50 2.59 -10.03
CA TYR A 209 15.29 2.58 -11.27
C TYR A 209 16.39 3.66 -11.28
N SER A 210 16.13 4.82 -10.66
CA SER A 210 17.13 5.88 -10.51
C SER A 210 18.30 5.46 -9.60
N GLU A 211 18.02 4.74 -8.52
CA GLU A 211 19.06 4.16 -7.66
C GLU A 211 19.86 3.07 -8.39
N LEU A 212 19.19 2.17 -9.10
CA LEU A 212 19.84 1.12 -9.90
C LEU A 212 20.77 1.72 -10.96
N ALA A 213 20.33 2.75 -11.69
CA ALA A 213 21.15 3.47 -12.65
C ALA A 213 22.43 4.08 -12.03
N LYS A 214 22.40 4.49 -10.76
CA LYS A 214 23.56 5.01 -10.04
C LYS A 214 24.51 3.90 -9.59
N LYS A 215 23.97 2.77 -9.10
CA LYS A 215 24.75 1.65 -8.55
C LYS A 215 25.34 0.74 -9.63
N THR A 216 24.73 0.66 -10.80
CA THR A 216 25.20 -0.21 -11.88
C THR A 216 26.44 0.34 -12.58
N SER A 217 27.50 -0.47 -12.63
CA SER A 217 28.74 -0.16 -13.37
C SER A 217 28.73 -0.64 -14.83
N ILE A 218 27.72 -1.41 -15.23
CA ILE A 218 27.56 -1.92 -16.61
C ILE A 218 26.82 -0.85 -17.42
N ASN A 219 27.51 -0.21 -18.36
CA ASN A 219 26.96 0.91 -19.11
C ASN A 219 25.63 0.60 -19.82
N GLU A 220 25.49 -0.58 -20.43
CA GLU A 220 24.27 -0.98 -21.13
C GLU A 220 23.06 -1.04 -20.18
N LYS A 221 23.18 -1.78 -19.07
CA LYS A 221 22.14 -1.85 -18.03
C LYS A 221 21.84 -0.48 -17.42
N LYS A 222 22.86 0.34 -17.21
CA LYS A 222 22.69 1.72 -16.71
C LYS A 222 21.87 2.57 -17.68
N GLN A 223 22.12 2.49 -18.98
CA GLN A 223 21.34 3.19 -19.99
C GLN A 223 19.90 2.68 -20.04
N ASP A 224 19.68 1.37 -19.93
CA ASP A 224 18.34 0.78 -19.82
C ASP A 224 17.55 1.36 -18.63
N TYR A 225 18.15 1.42 -17.44
CA TYR A 225 17.51 2.02 -16.27
C TYR A 225 17.24 3.53 -16.44
N ILE A 226 18.15 4.28 -17.07
CA ILE A 226 17.92 5.70 -17.36
C ILE A 226 16.73 5.87 -18.30
N GLU A 227 16.60 5.03 -19.31
CA GLU A 227 15.49 5.09 -20.25
C GLU A 227 14.16 4.72 -19.59
N LYS A 228 14.16 3.68 -18.73
CA LYS A 228 12.99 3.35 -17.88
C LYS A 228 12.58 4.54 -17.00
N VAL A 229 13.52 5.22 -16.35
CA VAL A 229 13.23 6.43 -15.56
C VAL A 229 12.58 7.51 -16.42
N ARG A 230 13.10 7.78 -17.63
CA ARG A 230 12.48 8.76 -18.54
C ARG A 230 11.07 8.37 -18.95
N MET A 231 10.86 7.10 -19.28
CA MET A 231 9.55 6.57 -19.65
C MET A 231 8.54 6.74 -18.51
N TYR A 232 8.85 6.27 -17.31
CA TYR A 232 7.93 6.36 -16.18
C TYR A 232 7.71 7.80 -15.69
N LYS A 233 8.67 8.71 -15.88
CA LYS A 233 8.43 10.14 -15.66
C LYS A 233 7.35 10.68 -16.59
N ARG A 234 7.32 10.27 -17.87
CA ARG A 234 6.23 10.67 -18.78
C ARG A 234 4.88 10.14 -18.31
N TYR A 235 4.80 8.87 -17.91
CA TYR A 235 3.57 8.29 -17.37
C TYR A 235 3.12 8.95 -16.06
N LEU A 236 4.07 9.35 -15.20
CA LEU A 236 3.78 10.12 -13.99
C LEU A 236 3.16 11.48 -14.33
N GLU A 237 3.70 12.22 -15.30
CA GLU A 237 3.14 13.51 -15.70
C GLU A 237 1.76 13.35 -16.37
N GLU A 238 1.57 12.31 -17.17
CA GLU A 238 0.26 11.97 -17.73
C GLU A 238 -0.77 11.64 -16.62
N ALA A 239 -0.38 10.84 -15.63
CA ALA A 239 -1.25 10.51 -14.49
C ALA A 239 -1.64 11.77 -13.69
N LYS A 240 -0.71 12.71 -13.48
CA LYS A 240 -1.02 14.00 -12.82
C LYS A 240 -1.98 14.85 -13.63
N ALA A 241 -1.77 14.96 -14.94
CA ALA A 241 -2.67 15.72 -15.81
C ALA A 241 -4.08 15.09 -15.85
N ASN A 242 -4.17 13.76 -15.87
CA ASN A 242 -5.44 13.06 -15.81
C ASN A 242 -6.13 13.24 -14.45
N LYS A 243 -5.37 13.25 -13.35
CA LYS A 243 -5.88 13.58 -12.02
C LYS A 243 -6.51 14.97 -11.99
N GLU A 244 -5.81 15.99 -12.46
CA GLU A 244 -6.31 17.37 -12.47
C GLU A 244 -7.63 17.49 -13.26
N LYS A 245 -7.70 16.85 -14.43
CA LYS A 245 -8.93 16.77 -15.22
C LYS A 245 -10.06 16.03 -14.49
N PHE A 246 -9.73 14.92 -13.82
CA PHE A 246 -10.69 14.13 -13.06
C PHE A 246 -11.25 14.94 -11.88
N ASP A 247 -10.39 15.63 -11.14
CA ASP A 247 -10.76 16.49 -10.02
C ASP A 247 -11.70 17.61 -10.51
N GLY A 248 -11.35 18.30 -11.61
CA GLY A 248 -12.20 19.34 -12.20
C GLY A 248 -13.56 18.83 -12.72
N ALA A 249 -13.61 17.62 -13.25
CA ALA A 249 -14.87 16.97 -13.63
C ALA A 249 -15.72 16.64 -12.40
N ASN A 250 -15.10 16.15 -11.33
CA ASN A 250 -15.78 15.83 -10.08
C ASN A 250 -16.34 17.09 -9.39
N GLU A 251 -15.58 18.19 -9.35
CA GLU A 251 -16.07 19.48 -8.84
C GLU A 251 -17.33 19.95 -9.59
N LYS A 252 -17.35 19.83 -10.93
CA LYS A 252 -18.53 20.14 -11.73
C LYS A 252 -19.71 19.22 -11.39
N MET A 253 -19.46 17.92 -11.26
CA MET A 253 -20.51 16.96 -10.90
C MET A 253 -21.14 17.30 -9.54
N GLU A 254 -20.31 17.60 -8.54
CA GLU A 254 -20.75 18.01 -7.20
C GLU A 254 -21.52 19.32 -7.23
N TYR A 255 -21.06 20.31 -8.02
CA TYR A 255 -21.78 21.56 -8.22
C TYR A 255 -23.14 21.34 -8.88
N GLY A 256 -23.21 20.50 -9.92
CA GLY A 256 -24.46 20.09 -10.55
C GLY A 256 -25.43 19.45 -9.56
N ASN A 257 -24.93 18.57 -8.69
CA ASN A 257 -25.74 17.97 -7.63
C ASN A 257 -26.25 19.01 -6.60
N SER A 258 -25.43 20.02 -6.25
CA SER A 258 -25.87 21.15 -5.41
C SER A 258 -27.02 21.93 -6.07
N LEU A 259 -26.92 22.20 -7.37
CA LEU A 259 -27.98 22.88 -8.13
C LEU A 259 -29.29 22.08 -8.15
N ILE A 260 -29.23 20.75 -8.20
CA ILE A 260 -30.41 19.88 -8.05
C ILE A 260 -31.07 20.12 -6.69
N ASN A 261 -30.28 20.20 -5.61
CA ASN A 261 -30.79 20.42 -4.25
C ASN A 261 -31.38 21.83 -4.07
N GLU A 262 -30.86 22.82 -4.80
CA GLU A 262 -31.43 24.18 -4.86
C GLU A 262 -32.66 24.30 -5.76
N GLY A 263 -33.02 23.25 -6.51
CA GLY A 263 -34.13 23.26 -7.46
C GLY A 263 -33.83 23.93 -8.81
N LYS A 264 -32.56 24.22 -9.09
CA LYS A 264 -32.07 24.84 -10.34
C LYS A 264 -31.74 23.76 -11.39
N TYR A 265 -32.76 23.02 -11.81
CA TYR A 265 -32.55 21.78 -12.56
C TYR A 265 -31.96 21.95 -13.96
N PHE A 266 -32.29 23.01 -14.69
CA PHE A 266 -31.70 23.26 -16.02
C PHE A 266 -30.20 23.55 -15.94
N GLU A 267 -29.81 24.45 -15.03
CA GLU A 267 -28.40 24.73 -14.75
C GLU A 267 -27.66 23.46 -14.31
N ALA A 268 -28.29 22.64 -13.47
CA ALA A 268 -27.73 21.36 -13.04
C ALA A 268 -27.46 20.41 -14.22
N ILE A 269 -28.44 20.22 -15.12
CA ILE A 269 -28.30 19.35 -16.29
C ILE A 269 -27.12 19.80 -17.15
N LYS A 270 -27.02 21.10 -17.46
CA LYS A 270 -25.93 21.63 -18.29
C LYS A 270 -24.55 21.39 -17.66
N VAL A 271 -24.40 21.66 -16.36
CA VAL A 271 -23.14 21.43 -15.64
C VAL A 271 -22.80 19.93 -15.60
N LEU A 272 -23.78 19.07 -15.38
CA LEU A 272 -23.57 17.61 -15.34
C LEU A 272 -23.23 17.04 -16.72
N GLU A 273 -23.79 17.56 -17.80
CA GLU A 273 -23.41 17.18 -19.17
C GLU A 273 -21.96 17.58 -19.49
N GLU A 274 -21.50 18.73 -19.00
CA GLU A 274 -20.08 19.13 -19.08
C GLU A 274 -19.18 18.20 -18.27
N ALA A 275 -19.55 17.87 -17.03
CA ALA A 275 -18.81 16.95 -16.17
C ALA A 275 -18.71 15.55 -16.80
N LYS A 276 -19.83 15.04 -17.30
CA LYS A 276 -19.89 13.75 -18.00
C LYS A 276 -18.92 13.71 -19.17
N LYS A 277 -18.94 14.74 -20.03
CA LYS A 277 -18.03 14.81 -21.19
C LYS A 277 -16.57 14.76 -20.76
N MET A 278 -16.19 15.45 -19.68
CA MET A 278 -14.83 15.39 -19.14
C MET A 278 -14.46 13.99 -18.65
N PHE A 279 -15.36 13.28 -17.97
CA PHE A 279 -15.14 11.89 -17.57
C PHE A 279 -15.04 10.94 -18.78
N GLU A 280 -15.84 11.14 -19.84
CA GLU A 280 -15.73 10.36 -21.07
C GLU A 280 -14.39 10.58 -21.79
N GLU A 281 -13.88 11.82 -21.80
CA GLU A 281 -12.56 12.16 -22.35
C GLU A 281 -11.39 11.50 -21.58
N LEU A 282 -11.58 11.20 -20.28
CA LEU A 282 -10.62 10.45 -19.46
C LEU A 282 -10.65 8.94 -19.72
N GLY A 283 -11.69 8.43 -20.38
CA GLY A 283 -11.83 7.05 -20.81
C GLY A 283 -12.11 6.07 -19.67
N VAL A 284 -11.50 4.87 -19.75
CA VAL A 284 -11.84 3.72 -18.88
C VAL A 284 -11.73 4.05 -17.39
N GLY A 285 -10.78 4.91 -17.01
CA GLY A 285 -10.55 5.36 -15.62
C GLY A 285 -11.71 6.08 -14.97
N ALA A 286 -12.63 6.64 -15.75
CA ALA A 286 -13.69 7.51 -15.25
C ALA A 286 -15.10 7.06 -15.69
N LYS A 287 -15.24 5.87 -16.27
CA LYS A 287 -16.52 5.38 -16.82
C LYS A 287 -17.65 5.38 -15.79
N ASN A 288 -17.38 4.89 -14.57
CA ASN A 288 -18.40 4.83 -13.51
C ASN A 288 -18.87 6.24 -13.10
N LYS A 289 -17.98 7.24 -13.17
CA LYS A 289 -18.33 8.64 -12.87
C LYS A 289 -19.14 9.29 -13.98
N ALA A 290 -18.88 8.94 -15.24
CA ALA A 290 -19.74 9.36 -16.35
C ALA A 290 -21.15 8.76 -16.22
N GLU A 291 -21.27 7.49 -15.83
CA GLU A 291 -22.55 6.82 -15.54
C GLU A 291 -23.28 7.49 -14.35
N GLU A 292 -22.55 7.86 -13.28
CA GLU A 292 -23.11 8.63 -12.15
C GLU A 292 -23.66 9.99 -12.59
N CYS A 293 -22.99 10.68 -13.53
CA CYS A 293 -23.51 11.91 -14.12
C CYS A 293 -24.82 11.66 -14.87
N ASP A 294 -24.95 10.56 -15.62
CA ASP A 294 -26.20 10.21 -16.31
C ASP A 294 -27.37 10.01 -15.35
N ASP A 295 -27.14 9.34 -14.23
CA ASP A 295 -28.15 9.14 -13.19
C ASP A 295 -28.59 10.48 -12.57
N LEU A 296 -27.64 11.39 -12.29
CA LEU A 296 -27.93 12.73 -11.77
C LEU A 296 -28.68 13.60 -12.79
N ILE A 297 -28.32 13.51 -14.07
CA ILE A 297 -29.02 14.21 -15.17
C ILE A 297 -30.47 13.72 -15.25
N LEU A 298 -30.69 12.41 -15.18
CA LEU A 298 -32.03 11.83 -15.20
C LEU A 298 -32.85 12.32 -14.00
N LEU A 299 -32.27 12.30 -12.80
CA LEU A 299 -32.90 12.81 -11.58
C LEU A 299 -33.27 14.30 -11.70
N ALA A 300 -32.37 15.13 -12.22
CA ALA A 300 -32.61 16.55 -12.45
C ALA A 300 -33.79 16.76 -13.42
N ARG A 301 -33.84 16.00 -14.52
CA ARG A 301 -34.95 16.04 -15.49
C ARG A 301 -36.27 15.64 -14.84
N GLU A 302 -36.29 14.57 -14.05
CA GLU A 302 -37.51 14.13 -13.36
C GLU A 302 -38.02 15.16 -12.35
N LYS A 303 -37.13 15.71 -11.51
CA LYS A 303 -37.50 16.74 -10.53
C LYS A 303 -37.92 18.06 -11.19
N ASN A 304 -37.33 18.41 -12.33
CA ASN A 304 -37.74 19.57 -13.10
C ASN A 304 -39.18 19.43 -13.58
N ILE A 305 -39.49 18.29 -14.21
CA ILE A 305 -40.83 17.96 -14.64
C ILE A 305 -41.79 18.00 -13.44
N GLU A 306 -41.36 17.51 -12.26
CA GLU A 306 -42.17 17.59 -11.04
C GLU A 306 -42.44 19.03 -10.57
N GLY A 307 -41.41 19.87 -10.54
CA GLY A 307 -41.52 21.28 -10.19
C GLY A 307 -42.44 22.04 -11.15
N MET A 308 -42.33 21.75 -12.45
CA MET A 308 -43.21 22.28 -13.49
C MET A 308 -44.67 21.90 -13.21
N TYR A 309 -44.97 20.65 -12.83
CA TYR A 309 -46.33 20.26 -12.44
C TYR A 309 -46.86 21.12 -11.29
N LYS A 310 -46.08 21.27 -10.21
CA LYS A 310 -46.51 22.00 -9.01
C LYS A 310 -46.82 23.46 -9.34
N ARG A 311 -46.02 24.10 -10.21
CA ARG A 311 -46.25 25.48 -10.66
C ARG A 311 -47.52 25.63 -11.50
N MET A 312 -47.76 24.76 -12.48
CA MET A 312 -48.99 24.80 -13.28
C MET A 312 -50.23 24.63 -12.39
N VAL A 313 -50.16 23.72 -11.42
CA VAL A 313 -51.26 23.49 -10.46
C VAL A 313 -51.52 24.73 -9.61
N GLY A 314 -50.45 25.37 -9.12
CA GLY A 314 -50.55 26.60 -8.34
C GLY A 314 -51.14 27.79 -9.10
N GLN A 315 -50.85 27.92 -10.40
CA GLN A 315 -51.33 29.05 -11.22
C GLN A 315 -52.75 28.87 -11.76
N THR A 316 -53.14 27.65 -12.10
CA THR A 316 -54.48 27.36 -12.66
C THR A 316 -55.55 27.08 -11.61
N GLY A 317 -55.14 26.85 -10.35
CA GLY A 317 -56.01 26.36 -9.28
C GLY A 317 -56.53 24.94 -9.52
N MET A 318 -56.05 24.26 -10.57
CA MET A 318 -56.43 22.90 -10.93
C MET A 318 -55.28 21.94 -10.62
N THR A 319 -55.58 20.77 -10.07
CA THR A 319 -54.60 19.67 -9.92
C THR A 319 -54.11 19.19 -11.29
N LEU A 320 -52.93 18.55 -11.31
CA LEU A 320 -52.36 18.02 -12.54
C LEU A 320 -53.30 16.98 -13.15
N GLU A 321 -53.90 16.09 -12.34
CA GLU A 321 -54.90 15.15 -12.84
C GLU A 321 -56.09 15.88 -13.47
N GLN A 322 -56.52 17.03 -12.95
CA GLN A 322 -57.59 17.82 -13.57
C GLN A 322 -57.17 18.47 -14.89
N TYR A 323 -55.95 19.02 -14.97
CA TYR A 323 -55.44 19.58 -16.23
C TYR A 323 -55.24 18.48 -17.28
N LEU A 324 -54.56 17.40 -16.91
CA LEU A 324 -54.35 16.23 -17.77
C LEU A 324 -55.66 15.58 -18.19
N ALA A 325 -56.64 15.44 -17.29
CA ALA A 325 -57.98 14.94 -17.64
C ALA A 325 -58.73 15.91 -18.57
N LYS A 326 -58.65 17.22 -18.34
CA LYS A 326 -59.21 18.24 -19.24
C LYS A 326 -58.57 18.18 -20.63
N GLU A 327 -57.29 17.89 -20.70
CA GLU A 327 -56.54 17.69 -21.95
C GLU A 327 -56.68 16.27 -22.53
N GLY A 328 -57.30 15.33 -21.81
CA GLY A 328 -57.41 13.93 -22.23
C GLY A 328 -56.05 13.21 -22.31
N ILE A 329 -55.04 13.69 -21.60
CA ILE A 329 -53.66 13.17 -21.59
C ILE A 329 -53.47 12.32 -20.35
N ASN A 330 -53.00 11.07 -20.49
CA ASN A 330 -52.66 10.27 -19.31
C ASN A 330 -51.22 10.54 -18.81
N ARG A 331 -50.89 10.07 -17.61
CA ARG A 331 -49.58 10.31 -16.97
C ARG A 331 -48.38 9.82 -17.81
N LYS A 332 -48.54 8.73 -18.57
CA LYS A 332 -47.47 8.19 -19.44
C LYS A 332 -47.28 9.06 -20.68
N GLU A 333 -48.37 9.52 -21.27
CA GLU A 333 -48.36 10.44 -22.41
C GLU A 333 -47.77 11.79 -22.02
N TRP A 334 -48.13 12.30 -20.85
CA TRP A 334 -47.55 13.52 -20.36
C TRP A 334 -46.04 13.39 -20.11
N LYS A 335 -45.54 12.28 -19.54
CA LYS A 335 -44.08 12.07 -19.42
C LYS A 335 -43.36 12.21 -20.77
N ASN A 336 -43.99 11.74 -21.86
CA ASN A 336 -43.46 11.88 -23.21
C ASN A 336 -43.50 13.34 -23.70
N ILE A 337 -44.59 14.05 -23.43
CA ILE A 337 -44.77 15.49 -23.76
C ILE A 337 -43.77 16.36 -22.99
N ALA A 338 -43.64 16.17 -21.69
CA ALA A 338 -42.71 16.92 -20.85
C ALA A 338 -41.24 16.69 -21.25
N GLY A 339 -40.91 15.49 -21.72
CA GLY A 339 -39.59 15.19 -22.30
C GLY A 339 -39.27 15.97 -23.58
N ARG A 340 -40.26 16.63 -24.21
CA ARG A 340 -40.08 17.50 -25.38
C ARG A 340 -39.92 18.97 -25.01
N ILE A 341 -40.12 19.37 -23.76
CA ILE A 341 -40.03 20.76 -23.35
C ILE A 341 -38.54 21.12 -23.17
N GLY A 342 -37.97 21.79 -24.18
CA GLY A 342 -36.61 22.33 -24.14
C GLY A 342 -36.49 23.61 -23.30
N GLU A 343 -35.28 24.17 -23.21
CA GLU A 343 -35.01 25.42 -22.49
C GLU A 343 -35.86 26.59 -23.00
N GLU A 344 -36.11 26.65 -24.33
CA GLU A 344 -36.94 27.70 -24.92
C GLU A 344 -38.42 27.65 -24.49
N GLY A 345 -38.85 26.53 -23.89
CA GLY A 345 -40.19 26.34 -23.36
C GLY A 345 -40.38 26.78 -21.91
N ILE A 346 -39.35 27.35 -21.29
CA ILE A 346 -39.32 27.68 -19.87
C ILE A 346 -39.04 29.17 -19.74
N GLU A 347 -39.93 29.89 -19.04
CA GLU A 347 -39.72 31.29 -18.70
C GLU A 347 -38.64 31.45 -17.61
N GLU A 348 -38.08 32.65 -17.44
CA GLU A 348 -37.04 32.93 -16.44
C GLU A 348 -37.45 32.58 -14.99
N ASN A 349 -38.76 32.57 -14.71
CA ASN A 349 -39.33 32.18 -13.41
C ASN A 349 -39.51 30.65 -13.25
N GLY A 350 -39.12 29.85 -14.23
CA GLY A 350 -39.27 28.40 -14.30
C GLY A 350 -40.68 27.92 -14.70
N ALA A 351 -41.61 28.81 -14.98
CA ALA A 351 -42.92 28.44 -15.54
C ALA A 351 -42.75 27.94 -16.98
N ILE A 352 -43.66 27.07 -17.41
CA ILE A 352 -43.69 26.68 -18.81
C ILE A 352 -44.27 27.85 -19.59
N ASN A 353 -43.57 28.30 -20.61
CA ASN A 353 -44.12 29.27 -21.54
C ASN A 353 -45.40 28.70 -22.17
N GLU A 354 -46.52 29.36 -21.95
CA GLU A 354 -47.85 28.82 -22.29
C GLU A 354 -48.00 28.60 -23.81
N GLU A 355 -47.44 29.48 -24.64
CA GLU A 355 -47.46 29.34 -26.10
C GLU A 355 -46.61 28.16 -26.56
N TYR A 356 -45.45 27.97 -25.94
CA TYR A 356 -44.57 26.85 -26.25
C TYR A 356 -45.21 25.51 -25.87
N LEU A 357 -45.84 25.42 -24.70
CA LEU A 357 -46.59 24.24 -24.28
C LEU A 357 -47.75 23.95 -25.24
N LYS A 358 -48.49 24.98 -25.66
CA LYS A 358 -49.55 24.83 -26.69
C LYS A 358 -49.00 24.30 -28.01
N GLY A 359 -47.79 24.73 -28.41
CA GLY A 359 -47.10 24.21 -29.59
C GLY A 359 -46.82 22.71 -29.48
N ILE A 360 -46.17 22.28 -28.39
CA ILE A 360 -45.85 20.87 -28.15
C ILE A 360 -47.12 20.01 -28.04
N LEU A 361 -48.14 20.49 -27.33
CA LEU A 361 -49.42 19.81 -27.22
C LEU A 361 -50.10 19.71 -28.58
N GLY A 362 -50.07 20.77 -29.38
CA GLY A 362 -50.60 20.77 -30.75
C GLY A 362 -49.93 19.71 -31.63
N ASP A 363 -48.62 19.58 -31.57
CA ASP A 363 -47.88 18.57 -32.34
C ASP A 363 -48.13 17.15 -31.81
N TYR A 364 -48.21 16.98 -30.49
CA TYR A 364 -48.61 15.73 -29.87
C TYR A 364 -50.03 15.28 -30.30
N TYR A 365 -51.00 16.20 -30.33
CA TYR A 365 -52.36 15.90 -30.76
C TYR A 365 -52.42 15.56 -32.26
N LYS A 366 -51.65 16.26 -33.11
CA LYS A 366 -51.51 15.91 -34.53
C LYS A 366 -50.95 14.50 -34.72
N GLU A 367 -49.90 14.14 -33.99
CA GLU A 367 -49.29 12.80 -34.03
C GLU A 367 -50.29 11.70 -33.61
N LYS A 368 -51.20 12.01 -32.69
CA LYS A 368 -52.26 11.11 -32.25
C LYS A 368 -53.50 11.11 -33.17
N GLY A 369 -53.52 11.93 -34.21
CA GLY A 369 -54.68 12.09 -35.09
C GLY A 369 -55.89 12.75 -34.40
N ILE A 370 -55.67 13.46 -33.29
CA ILE A 370 -56.69 14.17 -32.55
C ILE A 370 -56.77 15.59 -33.14
N GLY A 371 -57.78 15.84 -33.97
CA GLY A 371 -57.98 17.15 -34.59
C GLY A 371 -58.25 18.26 -33.56
N PRO A 372 -57.92 19.53 -33.86
CA PRO A 372 -57.97 20.66 -32.92
C PRO A 372 -59.38 21.01 -32.37
N ASN A 373 -60.45 20.35 -32.83
CA ASN A 373 -61.85 20.73 -32.59
C ASN A 373 -62.62 19.79 -31.65
N LYS A 374 -62.02 19.33 -30.55
CA LYS A 374 -62.77 18.64 -29.48
C LYS A 374 -62.62 19.35 -28.13
N LYS A 375 -62.98 20.63 -28.06
CA LYS A 375 -63.30 21.32 -26.80
C LYS A 375 -64.39 22.36 -27.02
N GLU A 376 -65.64 21.93 -26.85
CA GLU A 376 -66.66 22.76 -26.17
C GLU A 376 -66.70 22.33 -24.70
#